data_AF-A0A1V4ZAU0-F1
#
_entry.id   AF-A0A1V4ZAU0-F1
#
_cell.length_a   1.000
_cell.length_b   1.000
_cell.length_c   1.000
_cell.angle_alpha   90.00
_cell.angle_beta   90.00
_cell.angle_gamma   90.00
#
_symmetry.space_group_name_H-M   'P 1'
#
loop_
_entity.id
_entity.type
_entity.pdbx_description
1 polymer ?
#
loop_
_entity_poly.entity_id
_entity_poly.type
_entity_poly.pdbx_seq_one_letter_code
_entity_poly.pdbx_strand_id
1 'polypeptide(L)'
;MPFCVYCGQPSQQNDHFCMRCGSRLLHESEINSKNIVSPLTGNYQQNHLEDEPSENNRIEKNLNPEKRKRSRKRPAYNMIKGRIAETLIEELFLSMGYRVYRYGMENTIPGISTNLLGVDKLSSNVANNIRKMPDFVVQKDNSVFFIEVKFRKSEQFSIRDVGDDYPYNDVFFIIVSKKHIKCITIQELRENKTISPESNNYLGNRIEFDLDNEEIIKYCNYAVQFFTHVDEEPR
;
A
#
# COMPACT_ATOMS: atom_id res chain seq x y z
N MET A 1 -23.17 28.70 21.21
CA MET A 1 -23.30 27.59 20.23
C MET A 1 -22.36 26.49 20.67
N PRO A 2 -22.82 25.24 20.79
CA PRO A 2 -21.93 24.14 21.11
C PRO A 2 -20.85 24.00 20.02
N PHE A 3 -19.64 23.60 20.41
CA PHE A 3 -18.54 23.35 19.48
C PHE A 3 -17.97 21.96 19.72
N CYS A 4 -17.53 21.30 18.66
CA CYS A 4 -16.90 20.00 18.76
C CYS A 4 -15.56 20.12 19.49
N VAL A 5 -15.42 19.48 20.64
CA VAL A 5 -14.17 19.48 21.44
C VAL A 5 -12.96 18.88 20.71
N TYR A 6 -13.18 18.13 19.63
CA TYR A 6 -12.13 17.50 18.84
C TYR A 6 -11.65 18.33 17.64
N CYS A 7 -12.54 19.10 16.99
CA CYS A 7 -12.20 19.82 15.76
C CYS A 7 -12.56 21.31 15.77
N GLY A 8 -13.21 21.80 16.83
CA GLY A 8 -13.56 23.20 17.03
C GLY A 8 -14.71 23.72 16.15
N GLN A 9 -15.40 22.87 15.38
CA GLN A 9 -16.54 23.31 14.57
C GLN A 9 -17.78 23.62 15.42
N PRO A 10 -18.53 24.69 15.09
CA PRO A 10 -19.81 24.94 15.71
C PRO A 10 -20.81 23.84 15.32
N SER A 11 -21.52 23.29 16.30
CA SER A 11 -22.60 22.32 16.11
C SER A 11 -23.95 22.94 16.44
N GLN A 12 -25.03 22.38 15.90
CA GLN A 12 -26.38 22.78 16.28
C GLN A 12 -26.81 22.05 17.56
N GLN A 13 -27.82 22.60 18.24
CA GLN A 13 -28.19 22.23 19.62
C GLN A 13 -28.77 20.80 19.76
N ASN A 14 -29.06 20.13 18.65
CA ASN A 14 -29.58 18.76 18.59
C ASN A 14 -28.69 17.80 17.78
N ASP A 15 -27.47 18.20 17.40
CA ASP A 15 -26.57 17.30 16.69
C ASP A 15 -25.97 16.29 17.68
N HIS A 16 -26.19 15.00 17.43
CA HIS A 16 -25.53 13.94 18.20
C HIS A 16 -24.11 13.66 17.69
N PHE A 17 -23.78 14.10 16.47
CA PHE A 17 -22.50 13.87 15.81
C PHE A 17 -22.02 15.13 15.09
N CYS A 18 -20.70 15.36 15.08
CA CYS A 18 -20.11 16.47 14.35
C CYS A 18 -20.15 16.20 12.85
N MET A 19 -20.81 17.07 12.08
CA MET A 19 -20.92 16.94 10.62
C MET A 19 -19.59 17.03 9.86
N ARG A 20 -18.51 17.51 10.51
CA ARG A 20 -17.18 17.62 9.88
C ARG A 20 -16.28 16.42 10.15
N CYS A 21 -16.22 15.93 11.40
CA CYS A 21 -15.31 14.84 11.78
C CYS A 21 -16.01 13.55 12.19
N GLY A 22 -17.34 13.50 12.20
CA GLY A 22 -18.13 12.33 12.59
C GLY A 22 -18.07 11.98 14.08
N SER A 23 -17.25 12.68 14.89
CA SER A 23 -17.16 12.43 16.33
C SER A 23 -18.50 12.69 17.01
N ARG A 24 -18.88 11.79 17.92
CA ARG A 24 -20.05 11.98 18.79
C ARG A 24 -19.85 13.26 19.62
N LEU A 25 -20.85 14.13 19.61
CA LEU A 25 -20.86 15.33 20.43
C LEU A 25 -21.17 14.90 21.87
N LEU A 26 -20.24 15.19 22.78
CA LEU A 26 -20.37 14.84 24.19
C LEU A 26 -21.23 15.89 24.89
N HIS A 27 -22.15 15.46 25.74
CA HIS A 27 -22.93 16.37 26.58
C HIS A 27 -22.05 16.93 27.72
N GLU A 28 -22.34 18.12 28.23
CA GLU A 28 -21.57 18.79 29.30
C GLU A 28 -21.32 17.89 30.53
N SER A 29 -22.26 17.00 30.87
CA SER A 29 -22.10 16.02 31.95
C SER A 29 -21.00 14.97 31.71
N GLU A 30 -20.70 14.64 30.44
CA GLU A 30 -19.66 13.69 30.04
C GLU A 30 -18.28 14.35 29.92
N ILE A 31 -18.22 15.68 29.78
CA ILE A 31 -16.97 16.45 29.67
C ILE A 31 -16.29 16.54 31.04
N ASN A 32 -17.05 16.80 32.11
CA ASN A 32 -16.54 16.92 33.48
C ASN A 32 -16.03 15.59 34.08
N SER A 33 -16.48 14.45 33.58
CA SER A 33 -16.07 13.12 34.08
C SER A 33 -14.80 12.58 33.42
N LYS A 34 -14.38 13.15 32.28
CA LYS A 34 -13.27 12.63 31.48
C LYS A 34 -11.98 13.48 31.52
N ASN A 35 -11.92 14.54 32.34
CA ASN A 35 -10.78 15.47 32.39
C ASN A 35 -10.29 15.88 30.99
N ILE A 36 -11.21 16.13 30.05
CA ILE A 36 -10.87 16.57 28.70
C ILE A 36 -10.56 18.06 28.81
N VAL A 37 -9.27 18.40 28.83
CA VAL A 37 -8.81 19.79 28.83
C VAL A 37 -9.23 20.43 27.50
N SER A 38 -10.15 21.38 27.58
CA SER A 38 -10.52 22.27 26.48
C SER A 38 -9.27 22.99 25.96
N PRO A 39 -9.01 23.03 24.64
CA PRO A 39 -7.85 23.75 24.08
C PRO A 39 -7.92 25.27 24.26
N LEU A 40 -9.00 25.82 24.84
CA LEU A 40 -9.28 27.25 24.85
C LEU A 40 -9.24 27.93 26.22
N THR A 41 -8.73 27.27 27.28
CA THR A 41 -8.50 27.95 28.56
C THR A 41 -7.07 27.69 29.05
N GLY A 42 -6.19 28.64 28.76
CA GLY A 42 -4.91 28.72 29.46
C GLY A 42 -5.11 29.11 30.92
N ASN A 43 -4.33 28.49 31.81
CA ASN A 43 -3.67 29.16 32.93
C ASN A 43 -2.63 28.21 33.57
N TYR A 44 -1.45 28.80 33.81
CA TYR A 44 -0.37 28.30 34.64
C TYR A 44 -0.85 27.93 36.05
N GLN A 45 -0.33 26.84 36.63
CA GLN A 45 0.30 26.87 37.96
C GLN A 45 1.09 25.60 38.29
N GLN A 46 2.20 25.83 38.99
CA GLN A 46 3.26 24.92 39.41
C GLN A 46 2.78 23.81 40.36
N ASN A 47 3.47 22.67 40.38
CA ASN A 47 3.97 22.08 41.62
C ASN A 47 5.18 21.17 41.38
N HIS A 48 6.20 21.42 42.20
CA HIS A 48 7.52 20.83 42.30
C HIS A 48 7.52 19.55 43.17
N LEU A 49 8.69 18.90 43.21
CA LEU A 49 9.24 17.86 44.10
C LEU A 49 9.33 16.48 43.42
N GLU A 50 10.40 16.20 42.66
CA GLU A 50 11.78 15.81 43.08
C GLU A 50 11.87 14.33 43.47
N ASP A 51 12.58 13.56 42.62
CA ASP A 51 13.63 12.62 43.02
C ASP A 51 14.42 12.19 41.75
N GLU A 52 15.57 12.83 41.53
CA GLU A 52 16.69 12.38 40.68
C GLU A 52 17.56 11.41 41.50
N PRO A 53 18.20 10.37 40.92
CA PRO A 53 19.40 10.65 40.12
C PRO A 53 19.69 9.68 38.95
N SER A 54 20.22 10.22 37.86
CA SER A 54 21.63 10.06 37.45
C SER A 54 21.81 10.06 35.93
N GLU A 55 22.52 11.09 35.48
CA GLU A 55 23.09 11.24 34.14
C GLU A 55 23.98 10.06 33.78
N ASN A 56 23.70 9.38 32.65
CA ASN A 56 24.67 9.22 31.56
C ASN A 56 24.09 8.43 30.37
N ASN A 57 24.49 8.87 29.17
CA ASN A 57 24.29 8.25 27.85
C ASN A 57 23.00 8.59 27.07
N ARG A 58 22.72 9.90 26.93
CA ARG A 58 22.16 10.41 25.66
C ARG A 58 23.26 10.42 24.61
N ILE A 59 23.43 9.32 23.89
CA ILE A 59 24.04 9.38 22.57
C ILE A 59 22.98 9.98 21.64
N GLU A 60 22.99 11.32 21.56
CA GLU A 60 22.44 12.03 20.42
C GLU A 60 23.12 11.49 19.16
N LYS A 61 22.44 10.57 18.46
CA LYS A 61 22.78 10.27 17.09
C LYS A 61 22.44 11.51 16.27
N ASN A 62 23.44 12.40 16.16
CA ASN A 62 23.55 13.45 15.17
C ASN A 62 23.38 12.85 13.77
N LEU A 63 22.13 12.68 13.33
CA LEU A 63 21.78 12.29 11.98
C LEU A 63 21.88 13.55 11.11
N ASN A 64 23.01 13.66 10.41
CA ASN A 64 23.33 14.70 9.44
C ASN A 64 22.08 15.06 8.55
N PRO A 65 21.68 16.35 8.46
CA PRO A 65 20.51 16.80 7.69
C PRO A 65 20.52 16.35 6.21
N GLU A 66 21.68 16.08 5.61
CA GLU A 66 21.78 15.56 4.25
C GLU A 66 21.28 14.11 4.10
N LYS A 67 21.40 13.28 5.15
CA LYS A 67 20.87 11.91 5.15
C LYS A 67 19.33 11.90 5.17
N ARG A 68 18.69 12.93 5.75
CA ARG A 68 17.22 13.12 5.72
C ARG A 68 16.68 13.47 4.33
N LYS A 69 17.47 14.11 3.45
CA LYS A 69 17.05 14.43 2.07
C LYS A 69 17.12 13.23 1.11
N ARG A 70 18.07 12.29 1.33
CA ARG A 70 18.24 11.10 0.48
C ARG A 70 17.18 9.99 0.75
N SER A 71 16.60 9.92 1.94
CA SER A 71 15.62 8.87 2.29
C SER A 71 14.21 9.10 1.73
N ARG A 72 13.82 10.34 1.41
CA ARG A 72 12.48 10.66 0.86
C ARG A 72 12.34 10.44 -0.66
N LYS A 73 13.44 10.43 -1.43
CA LYS A 73 13.39 10.19 -2.88
C LYS A 73 13.11 8.73 -3.26
N ARG A 74 13.53 7.78 -2.41
CA ARG A 74 13.45 6.33 -2.67
C ARG A 74 12.03 5.74 -2.65
N PRO A 75 11.12 6.13 -1.73
CA PRO A 75 9.75 5.63 -1.73
C PRO A 75 8.98 6.03 -2.98
N ALA A 76 9.04 7.32 -3.37
CA ALA A 76 8.29 7.83 -4.52
C ALA A 76 8.76 7.18 -5.82
N TYR A 77 10.07 7.02 -6.02
CA TYR A 77 10.60 6.40 -7.23
C TYR A 77 10.19 4.93 -7.38
N ASN A 78 10.22 4.15 -6.29
CA ASN A 78 9.77 2.76 -6.32
C ASN A 78 8.25 2.64 -6.52
N MET A 79 7.47 3.56 -5.96
CA MET A 79 6.03 3.64 -6.24
C MET A 79 5.76 3.92 -7.72
N ILE A 80 6.48 4.86 -8.33
CA ILE A 80 6.36 5.17 -9.76
C ILE A 80 6.66 3.93 -10.61
N LYS A 81 7.71 3.15 -10.28
CA LYS A 81 8.00 1.90 -10.99
C LYS A 81 6.86 0.89 -10.88
N GLY A 82 6.27 0.77 -9.68
CA GLY A 82 5.09 -0.07 -9.46
C GLY A 82 3.94 0.35 -10.38
N ARG A 83 3.61 1.64 -10.39
CA ARG A 83 2.55 2.20 -11.25
C ARG A 83 2.80 1.99 -12.74
N ILE A 84 4.05 2.18 -13.20
CA ILE A 84 4.40 1.91 -14.60
C ILE A 84 4.22 0.42 -14.92
N ALA A 85 4.65 -0.48 -14.03
CA ALA A 85 4.49 -1.91 -14.23
C ALA A 85 2.99 -2.32 -14.25
N GLU A 86 2.19 -1.81 -13.32
CA GLU A 86 0.74 -2.01 -13.28
C GLU A 86 0.09 -1.54 -14.59
N THR A 87 0.40 -0.33 -15.05
CA THR A 87 -0.14 0.22 -16.31
C THR A 87 0.28 -0.59 -17.53
N LEU A 88 1.53 -1.07 -17.60
CA LEU A 88 1.97 -1.95 -18.69
C LEU A 88 1.13 -3.23 -18.75
N ILE A 89 0.84 -3.84 -17.61
CA ILE A 89 0.03 -5.06 -17.56
C ILE A 89 -1.44 -4.77 -17.86
N GLU A 90 -2.01 -3.69 -17.32
CA GLU A 90 -3.37 -3.25 -17.63
C GLU A 90 -3.58 -3.08 -19.14
N GLU A 91 -2.71 -2.32 -19.79
CA GLU A 91 -2.79 -2.06 -21.24
C GLU A 91 -2.55 -3.34 -22.06
N LEU A 92 -1.65 -4.24 -21.63
CA LEU A 92 -1.42 -5.54 -22.28
C LEU A 92 -2.69 -6.40 -22.29
N PHE A 93 -3.38 -6.52 -21.16
CA PHE A 93 -4.60 -7.29 -21.09
C PHE A 93 -5.74 -6.60 -21.88
N LEU A 94 -5.87 -5.27 -21.78
CA LEU A 94 -6.85 -4.50 -22.56
C LEU A 94 -6.65 -4.67 -24.07
N SER A 95 -5.41 -4.63 -24.57
CA SER A 95 -5.13 -4.78 -26.00
C SER A 95 -5.46 -6.18 -26.54
N MET A 96 -5.51 -7.18 -25.66
CA MET A 96 -5.92 -8.56 -25.97
C MET A 96 -7.40 -8.84 -25.70
N GLY A 97 -8.21 -7.80 -25.50
CA GLY A 97 -9.67 -7.89 -25.38
C GLY A 97 -10.17 -8.29 -23.99
N TYR A 98 -9.32 -8.24 -22.96
CA TYR A 98 -9.79 -8.41 -21.59
C TYR A 98 -10.49 -7.15 -21.08
N ARG A 99 -11.43 -7.34 -20.17
CA ARG A 99 -11.92 -6.29 -19.27
C ARG A 99 -11.04 -6.29 -18.03
N VAL A 100 -10.39 -5.17 -17.75
CA VAL A 100 -9.48 -5.01 -16.60
C VAL A 100 -10.12 -4.05 -15.58
N TYR A 101 -10.21 -4.48 -14.33
CA TYR A 101 -10.72 -3.69 -13.22
C TYR A 101 -9.63 -3.54 -12.17
N ARG A 102 -9.27 -2.30 -11.82
CA ARG A 102 -8.39 -2.01 -10.70
C ARG A 102 -9.06 -2.40 -9.39
N TYR A 103 -8.53 -3.42 -8.73
CA TYR A 103 -9.09 -4.02 -7.52
C TYR A 103 -8.27 -3.69 -6.25
N GLY A 104 -7.02 -3.24 -6.40
CA GLY A 104 -6.16 -2.83 -5.30
C GLY A 104 -6.83 -1.85 -4.34
N MET A 105 -6.44 -1.90 -3.06
CA MET A 105 -7.06 -1.13 -1.98
C MET A 105 -7.20 0.37 -2.30
N GLU A 106 -6.18 0.95 -2.93
CA GLU A 106 -6.15 2.37 -3.26
C GLU A 106 -7.22 2.79 -4.27
N ASN A 107 -7.74 1.85 -5.07
CA ASN A 107 -8.74 2.10 -6.10
C ASN A 107 -10.14 1.74 -5.57
N THR A 108 -10.24 0.67 -4.79
CA THR A 108 -11.54 0.16 -4.32
C THR A 108 -12.09 0.95 -3.13
N ILE A 109 -11.22 1.51 -2.28
CA ILE A 109 -11.67 2.11 -1.02
C ILE A 109 -10.98 3.46 -0.72
N PRO A 110 -11.47 4.57 -1.32
CA PRO A 110 -10.95 5.90 -1.03
C PRO A 110 -11.17 6.30 0.43
N GLY A 111 -10.12 6.80 1.10
CA GLY A 111 -10.21 7.38 2.46
C GLY A 111 -10.12 6.40 3.64
N ILE A 112 -10.00 5.09 3.40
CA ILE A 112 -9.87 4.07 4.45
C ILE A 112 -8.44 3.86 4.93
N SER A 113 -7.44 4.06 4.06
CA SER A 113 -6.02 4.00 4.47
C SER A 113 -5.66 5.03 5.55
N THR A 114 -6.37 6.16 5.61
CA THR A 114 -6.14 7.22 6.60
C THR A 114 -7.09 7.11 7.81
N ASN A 115 -8.36 6.71 7.60
CA ASN A 115 -9.39 6.71 8.67
C ASN A 115 -9.56 5.37 9.40
N LEU A 116 -9.27 4.24 8.75
CA LEU A 116 -9.45 2.89 9.34
C LEU A 116 -8.12 2.26 9.75
N LEU A 117 -7.02 2.60 9.08
CA LEU A 117 -5.67 2.15 9.44
C LEU A 117 -4.92 3.12 10.38
N GLY A 118 -5.44 4.33 10.56
CA GLY A 118 -4.94 5.32 11.54
C GLY A 118 -5.38 5.05 12.99
N VAL A 119 -6.12 3.97 13.21
CA VAL A 119 -6.35 3.43 14.56
C VAL A 119 -5.34 2.32 14.74
N ASP A 120 -4.42 2.47 15.70
CA ASP A 120 -3.45 1.45 16.16
C ASP A 120 -4.12 0.16 16.72
N LYS A 121 -5.40 -0.09 16.38
CA LYS A 121 -6.29 -1.14 16.87
C LYS A 121 -6.98 -1.95 15.78
N LEU A 122 -6.71 -1.73 14.49
CA LEU A 122 -7.15 -2.65 13.43
C LEU A 122 -6.08 -3.73 13.16
N SER A 123 -5.70 -4.45 14.21
CA SER A 123 -4.92 -5.70 14.15
C SER A 123 -5.83 -6.90 13.81
N SER A 124 -6.91 -6.67 13.07
CA SER A 124 -7.83 -7.74 12.68
C SER A 124 -7.38 -8.35 11.35
N ASN A 125 -7.54 -9.67 11.21
CA ASN A 125 -7.27 -10.41 9.97
C ASN A 125 -7.92 -9.75 8.74
N VAL A 126 -9.06 -9.07 8.94
CA VAL A 126 -9.77 -8.33 7.89
C VAL A 126 -8.94 -7.16 7.33
N ALA A 127 -8.30 -6.36 8.18
CA ALA A 127 -7.48 -5.24 7.73
C ALA A 127 -6.24 -5.71 6.96
N ASN A 128 -5.63 -6.82 7.42
CA ASN A 128 -4.54 -7.48 6.71
C ASN A 128 -5.00 -7.99 5.34
N ASN A 129 -6.19 -8.56 5.25
CA ASN A 129 -6.71 -9.08 3.99
C ASN A 129 -6.98 -7.96 2.98
N ILE A 130 -7.59 -6.87 3.42
CA ILE A 130 -7.84 -5.69 2.59
C ILE A 130 -6.52 -5.09 2.08
N ARG A 131 -5.47 -5.07 2.90
CA ARG A 131 -4.11 -4.64 2.49
C ARG A 131 -3.47 -5.52 1.42
N LYS A 132 -3.91 -6.77 1.31
CA LYS A 132 -3.37 -7.76 0.39
C LYS A 132 -4.26 -7.97 -0.83
N MET A 133 -5.25 -7.11 -1.05
CA MET A 133 -6.10 -7.13 -2.24
C MET A 133 -5.23 -7.11 -3.51
N PRO A 134 -5.45 -8.04 -4.46
CA PRO A 134 -4.77 -8.03 -5.74
C PRO A 134 -4.97 -6.71 -6.49
N ASP A 135 -3.97 -6.31 -7.27
CA ASP A 135 -4.02 -5.09 -8.09
C ASP A 135 -5.19 -5.08 -9.07
N PHE A 136 -5.49 -6.21 -9.71
CA PHE A 136 -6.53 -6.32 -10.74
C PHE A 136 -7.46 -7.53 -10.58
N VAL A 137 -8.67 -7.34 -11.08
CA VAL A 137 -9.54 -8.41 -11.57
C VAL A 137 -9.57 -8.29 -13.09
N VAL A 138 -9.18 -9.33 -13.81
CA VAL A 138 -9.29 -9.37 -15.27
C VAL A 138 -10.30 -10.41 -15.71
N GLN A 139 -11.07 -10.10 -16.75
CA GLN A 139 -12.10 -10.96 -17.28
C GLN A 139 -12.06 -11.03 -18.80
N LYS A 140 -12.09 -12.23 -19.35
CA LYS A 140 -12.33 -12.50 -20.76
C LYS A 140 -13.31 -13.66 -20.86
N ASP A 141 -14.35 -13.48 -21.67
CA ASP A 141 -15.49 -14.40 -21.75
C ASP A 141 -16.07 -14.72 -20.35
N ASN A 142 -16.05 -16.00 -19.96
CA ASN A 142 -16.53 -16.49 -18.67
C ASN A 142 -15.40 -16.71 -17.65
N SER A 143 -14.15 -16.41 -18.01
CA SER A 143 -12.99 -16.58 -17.14
C SER A 143 -12.67 -15.28 -16.41
N VAL A 144 -12.44 -15.39 -15.10
CA VAL A 144 -12.09 -14.27 -14.22
C VAL A 144 -10.84 -14.64 -13.44
N PHE A 145 -9.87 -13.73 -13.40
CA PHE A 145 -8.58 -13.95 -12.76
C PHE A 145 -8.23 -12.78 -11.83
N PHE A 146 -7.68 -13.09 -10.66
CA PHE A 146 -7.00 -12.10 -9.84
C PHE A 146 -5.54 -11.99 -10.28
N ILE A 147 -5.06 -10.76 -10.46
CA ILE A 147 -3.69 -10.47 -10.85
C ILE A 147 -3.06 -9.52 -9.84
N GLU A 148 -1.87 -9.88 -9.39
CA GLU A 148 -0.96 -9.04 -8.61
C GLU A 148 0.27 -8.73 -9.46
N VAL A 149 0.66 -7.47 -9.60
CA VAL A 149 1.81 -7.04 -10.40
C VAL A 149 2.97 -6.63 -9.50
N LYS A 150 4.17 -7.09 -9.82
CA LYS A 150 5.40 -6.67 -9.14
C LYS A 150 6.49 -6.34 -10.13
N PHE A 151 7.08 -5.17 -9.98
CA PHE A 151 8.37 -4.89 -10.60
C PHE A 151 9.51 -5.55 -9.81
N ARG A 152 10.33 -6.36 -10.47
CA ARG A 152 11.54 -6.97 -9.91
C ARG A 152 12.69 -6.89 -10.92
N LYS A 153 13.62 -5.97 -10.68
CA LYS A 153 14.86 -5.87 -11.48
C LYS A 153 15.65 -7.19 -11.50
N SER A 154 15.68 -7.90 -10.37
CA SER A 154 16.43 -9.16 -10.21
C SER A 154 15.80 -10.35 -10.91
N GLU A 155 14.54 -10.25 -11.40
CA GLU A 155 13.77 -11.42 -11.87
C GLU A 155 13.67 -12.54 -10.84
N GLN A 156 13.68 -12.19 -9.55
CA GLN A 156 13.51 -13.17 -8.47
C GLN A 156 12.22 -12.90 -7.72
N PHE A 157 11.45 -13.96 -7.50
CA PHE A 157 10.23 -13.92 -6.71
C PHE A 157 9.92 -15.29 -6.09
N SER A 158 9.58 -15.29 -4.81
CA SER A 158 9.35 -16.48 -4.00
C SER A 158 8.20 -16.29 -3.02
N ILE A 159 7.75 -17.36 -2.36
CA ILE A 159 6.70 -17.28 -1.34
C ILE A 159 7.05 -16.31 -0.19
N ARG A 160 8.35 -16.16 0.12
CA ARG A 160 8.83 -15.23 1.16
C ARG A 160 8.54 -13.77 0.82
N ASP A 161 8.44 -13.44 -0.46
CA ASP A 161 8.11 -12.10 -0.93
C ASP A 161 6.61 -11.78 -0.78
N VAL A 162 5.77 -12.81 -0.64
CA VAL A 162 4.30 -12.68 -0.49
C VAL A 162 3.91 -12.63 1.00
N GLY A 163 4.55 -13.47 1.82
CA GLY A 163 4.21 -13.68 3.23
C GLY A 163 3.25 -14.87 3.44
N ASP A 164 3.32 -15.46 4.63
CA ASP A 164 2.70 -16.77 4.91
C ASP A 164 1.17 -16.76 4.94
N ASP A 165 0.56 -15.60 5.19
CA ASP A 165 -0.88 -15.41 5.40
C ASP A 165 -1.54 -14.66 4.23
N TYR A 166 -1.12 -14.91 2.98
CA TYR A 166 -1.79 -14.32 1.82
C TYR A 166 -3.19 -14.95 1.62
N PRO A 167 -4.27 -14.14 1.70
CA PRO A 167 -5.62 -14.68 1.86
C PRO A 167 -6.29 -15.10 0.55
N TYR A 168 -5.75 -14.69 -0.59
CA TYR A 168 -6.31 -15.01 -1.91
C TYR A 168 -5.62 -16.25 -2.46
N ASN A 169 -6.42 -17.28 -2.77
CA ASN A 169 -5.89 -18.57 -3.21
C ASN A 169 -5.73 -18.66 -4.71
N ASP A 170 -6.43 -17.88 -5.53
CA ASP A 170 -6.39 -18.00 -7.00
C ASP A 170 -5.86 -16.72 -7.63
N VAL A 171 -4.61 -16.37 -7.28
CA VAL A 171 -3.94 -15.14 -7.74
C VAL A 171 -2.73 -15.48 -8.59
N PHE A 172 -2.63 -14.81 -9.73
CA PHE A 172 -1.46 -14.80 -10.60
C PHE A 172 -0.58 -13.61 -10.24
N PHE A 173 0.66 -13.88 -9.84
CA PHE A 173 1.70 -12.88 -9.70
C PHE A 173 2.39 -12.67 -11.04
N ILE A 174 2.26 -11.48 -11.61
CA ILE A 174 2.96 -11.07 -12.82
C ILE A 174 4.19 -10.25 -12.42
N ILE A 175 5.35 -10.81 -12.71
CA ILE A 175 6.64 -10.21 -12.40
C ILE A 175 7.18 -9.52 -13.66
N VAL A 176 7.19 -8.19 -13.62
CA VAL A 176 7.73 -7.34 -14.67
C VAL A 176 9.20 -7.04 -14.36
N SER A 177 10.08 -7.31 -15.30
CA SER A 177 11.50 -6.94 -15.21
C SER A 177 11.90 -6.02 -16.35
N LYS A 178 13.21 -5.77 -16.49
CA LYS A 178 13.78 -5.04 -17.63
C LYS A 178 13.87 -5.87 -18.91
N LYS A 179 13.56 -7.17 -18.85
CA LYS A 179 13.76 -8.11 -19.95
C LYS A 179 12.51 -8.94 -20.23
N HIS A 180 11.87 -9.42 -19.17
CA HIS A 180 10.81 -10.40 -19.28
C HIS A 180 9.59 -10.01 -18.45
N ILE A 181 8.44 -10.48 -18.90
CA ILE A 181 7.22 -10.53 -18.11
C ILE A 181 6.98 -12.01 -17.78
N LYS A 182 7.10 -12.35 -16.49
CA LYS A 182 6.97 -13.72 -15.97
C LYS A 182 5.71 -13.83 -15.10
N CYS A 183 5.21 -15.05 -14.93
CA CYS A 183 3.98 -15.32 -14.20
C CYS A 183 4.10 -16.58 -13.34
N ILE A 184 3.57 -16.51 -12.12
CA ILE A 184 3.49 -17.64 -11.18
C ILE A 184 2.24 -17.50 -10.31
N THR A 185 1.58 -18.60 -9.95
CA THR A 185 0.43 -18.55 -9.03
C THR A 185 0.88 -18.65 -7.56
N ILE A 186 0.00 -18.25 -6.66
CA ILE A 186 0.20 -18.47 -5.22
C ILE A 186 0.33 -19.97 -4.88
N GLN A 187 -0.39 -20.86 -5.57
CA GLN A 187 -0.27 -22.31 -5.37
C GLN A 187 1.13 -22.79 -5.76
N GLU A 188 1.64 -22.37 -6.91
CA GLU A 188 2.99 -22.72 -7.35
C GLU A 188 4.05 -22.24 -6.35
N LEU A 189 3.89 -21.02 -5.80
CA LEU A 189 4.77 -20.50 -4.76
C LEU A 189 4.70 -21.32 -3.46
N ARG A 190 3.50 -21.77 -3.05
CA ARG A 190 3.31 -22.66 -1.89
C ARG A 190 3.91 -24.05 -2.11
N GLU A 191 4.03 -24.48 -3.36
CA GLU A 191 4.78 -25.69 -3.77
C GLU A 191 6.30 -25.48 -3.85
N ASN A 192 6.81 -24.34 -3.36
CA ASN A 192 8.22 -23.94 -3.42
C ASN A 192 8.76 -23.71 -4.84
N LYS A 193 7.89 -23.52 -5.84
CA LYS A 193 8.35 -22.98 -7.13
C LYS A 193 8.69 -21.50 -6.95
N THR A 194 9.59 -21.02 -7.78
CA THR A 194 10.08 -19.64 -7.73
C THR A 194 10.31 -19.11 -9.12
N ILE A 195 10.24 -17.79 -9.28
CA ILE A 195 10.76 -17.12 -10.47
C ILE A 195 12.23 -16.81 -10.22
N SER A 196 13.07 -17.14 -11.21
CA SER A 196 14.48 -16.75 -11.30
C SER A 196 14.76 -16.15 -12.68
N PRO A 197 15.93 -15.51 -12.91
CA PRO A 197 16.32 -15.05 -14.24
C PRO A 197 16.28 -16.17 -15.30
N GLU A 198 16.65 -17.39 -14.92
CA GLU A 198 16.74 -18.57 -15.79
C GLU A 198 15.42 -19.33 -15.91
N SER A 199 14.45 -19.08 -15.02
CA SER A 199 13.17 -19.78 -15.04
C SER A 199 12.34 -19.38 -16.27
N ASN A 200 11.72 -20.35 -16.95
CA ASN A 200 10.92 -20.15 -18.16
C ASN A 200 9.42 -19.87 -17.89
N ASN A 201 9.12 -19.29 -16.73
CA ASN A 201 7.78 -18.89 -16.29
C ASN A 201 7.25 -17.67 -17.06
N TYR A 202 7.44 -17.61 -18.38
CA TYR A 202 6.98 -16.48 -19.19
C TYR A 202 5.45 -16.37 -19.18
N LEU A 203 4.93 -15.14 -19.15
CA LEU A 203 3.48 -14.91 -19.17
C LEU A 203 2.82 -15.52 -20.42
N GLY A 204 3.49 -15.48 -21.58
CA GLY A 204 2.97 -16.08 -22.82
C GLY A 204 2.85 -17.59 -22.82
N ASN A 205 3.48 -18.28 -21.86
CA ASN A 205 3.34 -19.73 -21.70
C ASN A 205 2.10 -20.11 -20.86
N ARG A 206 1.35 -19.14 -20.34
CA ARG A 206 0.16 -19.37 -19.50
C ARG A 206 -1.07 -19.56 -20.37
N ILE A 207 -1.42 -20.82 -20.59
CA ILE A 207 -2.57 -21.25 -21.40
C ILE A 207 -3.90 -20.71 -20.85
N GLU A 208 -3.96 -20.42 -19.54
CA GLU A 208 -5.15 -19.89 -18.86
C GLU A 208 -5.58 -18.54 -19.44
N PHE A 209 -4.62 -17.76 -19.95
CA PHE A 209 -4.87 -16.44 -20.47
C PHE A 209 -4.98 -16.36 -22.00
N ASP A 210 -4.65 -17.42 -22.74
CA ASP A 210 -4.73 -17.44 -24.21
C ASP A 210 -4.21 -16.13 -24.85
N LEU A 211 -2.97 -15.77 -24.49
CA LEU A 211 -2.36 -14.49 -24.87
C LEU A 211 -1.55 -14.63 -26.16
N ASP A 212 -1.54 -13.57 -26.96
CA ASP A 212 -0.71 -13.50 -28.16
C ASP A 212 0.74 -13.17 -27.80
N ASN A 213 1.66 -14.04 -28.21
CA ASN A 213 3.09 -13.88 -27.96
C ASN A 213 3.69 -12.63 -28.61
N GLU A 214 3.19 -12.22 -29.78
CA GLU A 214 3.71 -11.02 -30.46
C GLU A 214 3.44 -9.75 -29.65
N GLU A 215 2.21 -9.64 -29.15
CA GLU A 215 1.81 -8.51 -28.31
C GLU A 215 2.54 -8.56 -26.95
N ILE A 216 2.78 -9.73 -26.35
CA ILE A 216 3.63 -9.84 -25.14
C ILE A 216 5.04 -9.32 -25.42
N ILE A 217 5.66 -9.72 -26.54
CA ILE A 217 7.02 -9.29 -26.90
C ILE A 217 7.07 -7.76 -27.05
N LYS A 218 6.05 -7.16 -27.66
CA LYS A 218 5.91 -5.70 -27.75
C LYS A 218 5.86 -5.04 -26.37
N TYR A 219 5.10 -5.58 -25.41
CA TYR A 219 5.08 -5.05 -24.03
C TYR A 219 6.37 -5.31 -23.25
N CYS A 220 7.07 -6.42 -23.50
CA CYS A 220 8.43 -6.62 -23.00
C CYS A 220 9.37 -5.51 -23.51
N ASN A 221 9.26 -5.11 -24.78
CA ASN A 221 10.06 -4.01 -25.33
C ASN A 221 9.71 -2.66 -24.70
N TYR A 222 8.43 -2.40 -24.39
CA TYR A 222 8.04 -1.22 -23.62
C TYR A 222 8.65 -1.25 -22.21
N ALA A 223 8.57 -2.39 -21.51
CA ALA A 223 9.19 -2.56 -20.20
C ALA A 223 10.71 -2.30 -20.24
N VAL A 224 11.41 -2.79 -21.28
CA VAL A 224 12.82 -2.45 -21.52
C VAL A 224 12.99 -0.94 -21.63
N GLN A 225 12.24 -0.25 -22.49
CA GLN A 225 12.37 1.20 -22.66
C GLN A 225 12.15 1.99 -21.37
N PHE A 226 11.10 1.66 -20.62
CA PHE A 226 10.77 2.35 -19.37
C PHE A 226 11.77 2.05 -18.24
N PHE A 227 12.33 0.84 -18.20
CA PHE A 227 13.14 0.40 -17.07
C PHE A 227 14.65 0.31 -17.35
N THR A 228 15.12 0.52 -18.58
CA THR A 228 16.57 0.44 -18.93
C THR A 228 17.41 1.34 -18.03
N HIS A 229 17.06 2.62 -17.95
CA HIS A 229 17.82 3.64 -17.18
C HIS A 229 17.58 3.61 -15.68
N VAL A 230 16.78 2.66 -15.17
CA VAL A 230 16.51 2.52 -13.73
C VAL A 230 17.76 2.16 -12.91
N ASP A 231 18.88 1.84 -13.57
CA ASP A 231 20.16 1.53 -12.93
C ASP A 231 21.14 2.69 -12.86
N GLU A 232 20.85 3.80 -13.53
CA GLU A 232 21.72 4.96 -13.61
C GLU A 232 21.29 6.01 -12.58
N GLU A 233 21.53 5.74 -11.29
CA GLU A 233 21.64 6.84 -10.33
C GLU A 233 23.10 7.36 -10.36
N PRO A 234 23.32 8.69 -10.47
CA PRO A 234 24.66 9.26 -10.34
C PRO A 234 25.16 8.99 -8.92
N ARG A 235 26.39 8.46 -8.85
CA ARG A 235 27.14 8.30 -7.60
C ARG A 235 27.31 9.63 -6.87
#